data_AF-A0A938AND9-F1
#
_entry.id   AF-A0A938AND9-F1
#
_cell.length_a   1.000
_cell.length_b   1.000
_cell.length_c   1.000
_cell.angle_alpha   90.00
_cell.angle_beta   90.00
_cell.angle_gamma   90.00
#
_symmetry.space_group_name_H-M   'P 1'
#
loop_
_entity.id
_entity.type
_entity.pdbx_description
1 polymer ?
#
loop_
_entity_poly.entity_id
_entity_poly.type
_entity_poly.pdbx_seq_one_letter_code
_entity_poly.pdbx_strand_id
1 'polypeptide(L)'
;MGHVATIGVVVYAWHHGLVKQILGFSRFIVLVAVLGLGATTIASFGWGVAKSVKLIGDLLAGAWRDDVTIVQLLGVIDMYLLAVVQLIVTIGLYELFIDDLPVPQWLRVDSLDGLKKSIIDVLIVYMGVKGIEGLLTKKDALDSLSFSGAVAILVIALTAFRAFGVARKS
;
A
#
# COMPACT_ATOMS: atom_id res chain seq x y z
N MET A 1 -52.77 -1.99 28.31
CA MET A 1 -51.74 -2.53 27.38
C MET A 1 -50.94 -1.39 26.72
N GLY A 2 -50.23 -0.54 27.49
CA GLY A 2 -49.57 0.66 26.94
C GLY A 2 -48.28 1.10 27.63
N HIS A 3 -47.70 0.28 28.51
CA HIS A 3 -46.50 0.65 29.30
C HIS A 3 -45.21 -0.09 28.92
N VAL A 4 -45.29 -1.09 28.03
CA VAL A 4 -44.12 -1.92 27.68
C VAL A 4 -43.35 -1.38 26.47
N ALA A 5 -43.98 -0.50 25.66
CA ALA A 5 -43.38 0.03 24.44
C ALA A 5 -42.31 1.12 24.68
N THR A 6 -42.37 1.83 25.82
CA THR A 6 -41.48 2.98 26.08
C THR A 6 -40.09 2.57 26.58
N ILE A 7 -39.96 1.38 27.19
CA ILE A 7 -38.69 0.89 27.76
C ILE A 7 -37.73 0.42 26.65
N GLY A 8 -38.26 -0.16 25.56
CA GLY A 8 -37.44 -0.64 24.44
C GLY A 8 -36.75 0.48 23.63
N VAL A 9 -37.37 1.66 23.55
CA VAL A 9 -36.84 2.81 22.80
C VAL A 9 -35.66 3.47 23.52
N VAL A 10 -35.70 3.54 24.86
CA VAL A 10 -34.63 4.13 25.66
C VAL A 10 -33.38 3.26 25.63
N VAL A 11 -33.51 1.93 25.73
CA VAL A 11 -32.36 1.01 25.67
C VAL A 11 -31.68 1.02 24.29
N TYR A 12 -32.44 1.19 23.20
CA TYR A 12 -31.89 1.34 21.85
C TYR A 12 -31.07 2.65 21.69
N ALA A 13 -31.52 3.75 22.31
CA ALA A 13 -30.83 5.04 22.22
C ALA A 13 -29.46 5.06 22.93
N TRP A 14 -29.28 4.26 23.98
CA TRP A 14 -28.02 4.18 24.74
C TRP A 14 -26.88 3.45 24.00
N HIS A 15 -27.19 2.44 23.16
CA HIS A 15 -26.16 1.68 22.45
C HIS A 15 -25.52 2.49 21.29
N HIS A 16 -26.26 3.40 20.66
CA HIS A 16 -25.75 4.22 19.55
C HIS A 16 -24.76 5.32 19.98
N GLY A 17 -24.84 5.81 21.23
CA GLY A 17 -23.95 6.87 21.73
C GLY A 17 -22.52 6.40 22.00
N LEU A 18 -22.38 5.24 22.66
CA LEU A 18 -21.07 4.66 23.01
C LEU A 18 -20.30 4.15 21.79
N VAL A 19 -20.99 3.56 20.82
CA VAL A 19 -20.37 3.12 19.55
C VAL A 19 -19.86 4.32 18.75
N LYS A 20 -20.59 5.46 18.74
CA LYS A 20 -20.12 6.69 18.09
C LYS A 20 -18.88 7.30 18.78
N GLN A 21 -18.76 7.20 20.11
CA GLN A 21 -17.57 7.66 20.83
C GLN A 21 -16.36 6.74 20.65
N ILE A 22 -16.56 5.41 20.63
CA ILE A 22 -15.48 4.44 20.36
C ILE A 22 -15.02 4.55 18.89
N LEU A 23 -15.94 4.79 17.95
CA LEU A 23 -15.62 5.12 16.56
C LEU A 23 -14.94 6.50 16.43
N GLY A 24 -15.28 7.46 17.29
CA GLY A 24 -14.58 8.76 17.34
C GLY A 24 -13.12 8.63 17.77
N PHE A 25 -12.80 7.66 18.65
CA PHE A 25 -11.43 7.39 19.09
C PHE A 25 -10.60 6.63 18.05
N SER A 26 -11.22 5.73 17.27
CA SER A 26 -10.53 5.05 16.16
C SER A 26 -10.05 6.03 15.09
N ARG A 27 -10.82 7.11 14.84
CA ARG A 27 -10.41 8.19 13.91
C ARG A 27 -9.11 8.84 14.32
N PHE A 28 -8.90 9.10 15.62
CA PHE A 28 -7.70 9.79 16.09
C PHE A 28 -6.44 8.92 15.91
N ILE A 29 -6.54 7.62 16.18
CA ILE A 29 -5.44 6.66 15.97
C ILE A 29 -5.09 6.57 14.49
N VAL A 30 -6.09 6.50 13.61
CA VAL A 30 -5.87 6.44 12.17
C VAL A 30 -5.29 7.75 11.64
N LEU A 31 -5.69 8.90 12.18
CA LEU A 31 -5.15 10.20 11.79
C LEU A 31 -3.62 10.26 12.04
N VAL A 32 -3.15 9.75 13.19
CA VAL A 32 -1.71 9.62 13.46
C VAL A 32 -1.03 8.68 12.45
N ALA A 33 -1.65 7.55 12.12
CA ALA A 33 -1.11 6.62 11.13
C ALA A 33 -1.04 7.24 9.72
N VAL A 34 -2.07 7.97 9.30
CA VAL A 34 -2.14 8.67 8.02
C VAL A 34 -1.10 9.78 7.94
N LEU A 35 -0.93 10.57 9.00
CA LEU A 35 0.12 11.60 9.06
C LEU A 35 1.52 10.99 9.00
N GLY A 36 1.76 9.89 9.74
CA GLY A 36 3.02 9.17 9.72
C GLY A 36 3.32 8.60 8.33
N LEU A 37 2.36 7.91 7.72
CA LEU A 37 2.50 7.35 6.37
C LEU A 37 2.66 8.45 5.32
N GLY A 38 1.92 9.55 5.43
CA GLY A 38 2.07 10.72 4.55
C GLY A 38 3.45 11.35 4.65
N ALA A 39 3.99 11.53 5.86
CA ALA A 39 5.35 12.02 6.06
C ALA A 39 6.40 11.07 5.46
N THR A 40 6.25 9.75 5.67
CA THR A 40 7.15 8.76 5.04
C THR A 40 7.04 8.74 3.53
N THR A 41 5.84 8.96 2.98
CA THR A 41 5.61 9.05 1.52
C THR A 41 6.39 10.23 0.92
N ILE A 42 6.30 11.40 1.56
CA ILE A 42 7.05 12.59 1.15
C ILE A 42 8.56 12.34 1.23
N ALA A 43 9.04 11.72 2.31
CA ALA A 43 10.44 11.35 2.47
C ALA A 43 10.91 10.37 1.38
N SER A 44 10.11 9.36 1.06
CA SER A 44 10.40 8.39 -0.01
C SER A 44 10.47 9.06 -1.38
N PHE A 45 9.55 9.97 -1.70
CA PHE A 45 9.63 10.77 -2.93
C PHE A 45 10.90 11.62 -2.98
N GLY A 46 11.23 12.32 -1.89
CA GLY A 46 12.45 13.13 -1.81
C GLY A 46 13.71 12.30 -2.04
N TRP A 47 13.78 11.10 -1.46
CA TRP A 47 14.89 10.18 -1.66
C TRP A 47 14.95 9.62 -3.10
N GLY A 48 13.79 9.31 -3.68
CA GLY A 48 13.67 8.91 -5.09
C GLY A 48 14.20 9.97 -6.04
N VAL A 49 13.85 11.24 -5.80
CA VAL A 49 14.36 12.38 -6.57
C VAL A 49 15.87 12.51 -6.43
N ALA A 50 16.40 12.45 -5.21
CA ALA A 50 17.84 12.52 -4.97
C ALA A 50 18.63 11.43 -5.73
N LYS A 51 18.15 10.18 -5.68
CA LYS A 51 18.74 9.07 -6.47
C LYS A 51 18.62 9.30 -7.98
N SER A 52 17.49 9.83 -8.45
CA SER A 52 17.25 10.10 -9.87
C SER A 52 18.24 11.15 -10.39
N VAL A 53 18.43 12.24 -9.66
CA VAL A 53 19.38 13.30 -10.03
C VAL A 53 20.80 12.75 -10.10
N LYS A 54 21.19 11.92 -9.13
CA LYS A 54 22.50 11.27 -9.14
C LYS A 54 22.69 10.38 -10.36
N LEU A 55 21.71 9.51 -10.65
CA LEU A 55 21.76 8.61 -11.80
C LEU A 55 21.85 9.39 -13.13
N ILE A 56 21.06 10.45 -13.29
CA ILE A 56 21.12 11.31 -14.48
C ILE A 56 22.51 11.96 -14.60
N GLY A 57 23.08 12.43 -13.49
CA GLY A 57 24.44 12.97 -13.46
C GLY A 57 25.49 11.95 -13.91
N ASP A 58 25.43 10.72 -13.38
CA ASP A 58 26.35 9.64 -13.72
C ASP A 58 26.24 9.25 -15.21
N LEU A 59 25.02 9.21 -15.75
CA LEU A 59 24.76 8.97 -17.18
C LEU A 59 25.33 10.07 -18.07
N LEU A 60 25.09 11.34 -17.73
CA LEU A 60 25.63 12.48 -18.49
C LEU A 60 27.16 12.52 -18.47
N ALA A 61 27.79 12.04 -17.39
CA ALA A 61 29.24 11.90 -17.28
C ALA A 61 29.85 10.75 -18.12
N GLY A 62 29.02 9.98 -18.84
CA GLY A 62 29.48 8.97 -19.79
C GLY A 62 29.43 7.52 -19.29
N ALA A 63 28.79 7.24 -18.15
CA ALA A 63 28.73 5.91 -17.54
C ALA A 63 27.79 4.90 -18.24
N TRP A 64 27.51 5.05 -19.54
CA TRP A 64 26.49 4.27 -20.28
C TRP A 64 26.81 2.79 -20.49
N ARG A 65 28.03 2.33 -20.21
CA ARG A 65 28.54 1.00 -20.61
C ARG A 65 28.54 -0.07 -19.52
N ASP A 66 28.16 0.28 -18.30
CA ASP A 66 28.16 -0.68 -17.18
C ASP A 66 26.74 -1.22 -16.91
N ASP A 67 26.61 -2.54 -16.74
CA ASP A 67 25.37 -3.23 -16.28
C ASP A 67 24.85 -2.66 -14.95
N VAL A 68 25.75 -2.04 -14.18
CA VAL A 68 25.47 -1.25 -12.97
C VAL A 68 24.37 -0.19 -13.24
N THR A 69 24.29 0.34 -14.45
CA THR A 69 23.30 1.36 -14.83
C THR A 69 21.87 0.84 -14.81
N ILE A 70 21.65 -0.39 -15.29
CA ILE A 70 20.31 -1.01 -15.30
C ILE A 70 19.85 -1.29 -13.87
N VAL A 71 20.74 -1.80 -13.03
CA VAL A 71 20.45 -2.05 -11.61
C VAL A 71 20.15 -0.75 -10.87
N GLN A 72 20.92 0.31 -11.13
CA GLN A 72 20.66 1.63 -10.54
C GLN A 72 19.31 2.21 -11.01
N LEU A 73 18.96 2.04 -12.28
CA LEU A 73 17.68 2.46 -12.83
C LEU A 73 16.52 1.71 -12.16
N LEU A 74 16.63 0.39 -12.01
CA LEU A 74 15.64 -0.42 -11.27
C LEU A 74 15.53 0.02 -9.81
N GLY A 75 16.65 0.34 -9.16
CA GLY A 75 16.64 0.87 -7.79
C GLY A 75 16.02 2.26 -7.64
N VAL A 76 15.99 3.07 -8.72
CA VAL A 76 15.23 4.34 -8.76
C VAL A 76 13.74 4.06 -8.95
N ILE A 77 13.39 3.18 -9.89
CA ILE A 77 12.00 2.76 -10.14
C ILE A 77 11.38 2.18 -8.88
N ASP A 78 12.10 1.31 -8.18
CA ASP A 78 11.66 0.70 -6.92
C ASP A 78 11.34 1.75 -5.84
N MET A 79 12.20 2.77 -5.70
CA MET A 79 11.98 3.82 -4.72
C MET A 79 10.70 4.62 -4.99
N TYR A 80 10.43 4.93 -6.27
CA TYR A 80 9.19 5.58 -6.66
C TYR A 80 7.99 4.67 -6.52
N LEU A 81 8.12 3.39 -6.85
CA LEU A 81 7.05 2.42 -6.70
C LEU A 81 6.64 2.33 -5.24
N LEU A 82 7.60 2.18 -4.31
CA LEU A 82 7.37 2.21 -2.88
C LEU A 82 6.67 3.50 -2.43
N ALA A 83 7.12 4.67 -2.90
CA ALA A 83 6.49 5.95 -2.57
C ALA A 83 5.03 6.02 -3.04
N VAL A 84 4.74 5.53 -4.25
CA VAL A 84 3.37 5.44 -4.78
C VAL A 84 2.53 4.45 -3.98
N VAL A 85 3.08 3.30 -3.58
CA VAL A 85 2.37 2.34 -2.71
C VAL A 85 1.98 3.02 -1.39
N GLN A 86 2.94 3.70 -0.75
CA GLN A 86 2.68 4.42 0.51
C GLN A 86 1.62 5.51 0.33
N LEU A 87 1.64 6.23 -0.81
CA LEU A 87 0.62 7.23 -1.14
C LEU A 87 -0.78 6.60 -1.26
N ILE A 88 -0.91 5.50 -2.00
CA ILE A 88 -2.19 4.79 -2.17
C ILE A 88 -2.72 4.31 -0.82
N VAL A 89 -1.85 3.74 0.03
CA VAL A 89 -2.22 3.31 1.38
C VAL A 89 -2.67 4.50 2.23
N THR A 90 -1.95 5.62 2.16
CA THR A 90 -2.26 6.84 2.90
C THR A 90 -3.64 7.38 2.51
N ILE A 91 -3.91 7.48 1.21
CA ILE A 91 -5.20 7.97 0.69
C ILE A 91 -6.33 7.01 1.06
N GLY A 92 -6.14 5.71 0.88
CA GLY A 92 -7.17 4.71 1.20
C GLY A 92 -7.48 4.62 2.70
N LEU A 93 -6.48 4.83 3.58
CA LEU A 93 -6.72 4.96 5.02
C LEU A 93 -7.42 6.28 5.37
N TYR A 94 -7.09 7.37 4.66
CA TYR A 94 -7.76 8.65 4.85
C TYR A 94 -9.24 8.55 4.50
N GLU A 95 -9.56 8.03 3.32
CA GLU A 95 -10.92 7.91 2.80
C GLU A 95 -11.79 7.03 3.71
N LEU A 96 -11.24 5.91 4.18
CA LEU A 96 -11.99 4.95 4.97
C LEU A 96 -12.34 5.41 6.39
N PHE A 97 -11.52 6.27 6.99
CA PHE A 97 -11.66 6.62 8.40
C PHE A 97 -11.92 8.11 8.67
N ILE A 98 -11.47 9.00 7.78
CA ILE A 98 -11.60 10.46 7.96
C ILE A 98 -12.77 11.01 7.15
N ASP A 99 -12.63 11.08 5.82
CA ASP A 99 -13.62 11.74 4.96
C ASP A 99 -13.50 11.31 3.49
N ASP A 100 -14.61 11.39 2.76
CA ASP A 100 -14.67 11.03 1.34
C ASP A 100 -13.89 12.05 0.50
N LEU A 101 -12.90 11.58 -0.27
CA LEU A 101 -12.16 12.43 -1.20
C LEU A 101 -12.75 12.34 -2.61
N PRO A 102 -12.73 13.42 -3.42
CA PRO A 102 -13.12 13.37 -4.82
C PRO A 102 -12.03 12.70 -5.67
N VAL A 103 -11.72 11.44 -5.38
CA VAL A 103 -10.71 10.65 -6.09
C VAL A 103 -11.34 9.86 -7.25
N PRO A 104 -10.56 9.57 -8.31
CA PRO A 104 -11.02 8.70 -9.39
C PRO A 104 -11.47 7.33 -8.88
N GLN A 105 -12.39 6.69 -9.60
CA GLN A 105 -13.01 5.43 -9.17
C GLN A 105 -12.00 4.30 -8.88
N TRP A 106 -10.82 4.31 -9.50
CA TRP A 106 -9.77 3.32 -9.28
C TRP A 106 -8.99 3.50 -7.97
N LEU A 107 -9.09 4.68 -7.33
CA LEU A 107 -8.44 4.99 -6.05
C LEU A 107 -9.44 5.04 -4.88
N ARG A 108 -10.75 4.96 -5.19
CA ARG A 108 -11.83 5.01 -4.21
C ARG A 108 -11.89 3.73 -3.38
N VAL A 109 -11.88 3.87 -2.07
CA VAL A 109 -11.93 2.76 -1.12
C VAL A 109 -13.10 2.90 -0.15
N ASP A 110 -14.24 2.31 -0.52
CA ASP A 110 -15.48 2.40 0.26
C ASP A 110 -15.55 1.41 1.46
N SER A 111 -14.53 0.55 1.64
CA SER A 111 -14.50 -0.44 2.74
C SER A 111 -13.10 -0.96 3.07
N LEU A 112 -12.92 -1.50 4.28
CA LEU A 112 -11.69 -2.18 4.73
C LEU A 112 -11.27 -3.33 3.79
N ASP A 113 -12.22 -4.06 3.23
CA ASP A 113 -11.94 -5.14 2.28
C ASP A 113 -11.50 -4.60 0.91
N GLY A 114 -12.02 -3.43 0.50
CA GLY A 114 -11.52 -2.69 -0.65
C GLY A 114 -10.07 -2.24 -0.45
N LEU A 115 -9.77 -1.67 0.72
CA LEU A 115 -8.43 -1.22 1.07
C LEU A 115 -7.43 -2.36 1.00
N LYS A 116 -7.77 -3.48 1.64
CA LYS A 116 -6.95 -4.69 1.65
C LYS A 116 -6.65 -5.18 0.23
N LYS A 117 -7.66 -5.21 -0.65
CA LYS A 117 -7.48 -5.65 -2.04
C LYS A 117 -6.55 -4.71 -2.81
N SER A 118 -6.77 -3.39 -2.71
CA SER A 118 -5.91 -2.40 -3.38
C SER A 118 -4.46 -2.50 -2.90
N ILE A 119 -4.25 -2.70 -1.60
CA ILE A 119 -2.89 -2.90 -1.04
C ILE A 119 -2.24 -4.17 -1.58
N ILE A 120 -2.97 -5.28 -1.63
CA ILE A 120 -2.45 -6.55 -2.14
C ILE A 120 -2.11 -6.45 -3.63
N ASP A 121 -2.99 -5.84 -4.43
CA ASP A 121 -2.78 -5.68 -5.87
C ASP A 121 -1.50 -4.86 -6.14
N VAL A 122 -1.30 -3.76 -5.39
CA VAL A 122 -0.08 -2.95 -5.50
C VAL A 122 1.16 -3.71 -4.97
N LEU A 123 1.03 -4.47 -3.88
CA LEU A 123 2.11 -5.26 -3.32
C LEU A 123 2.61 -6.34 -4.30
N ILE A 124 1.70 -7.00 -5.02
CA ILE A 124 2.05 -7.98 -6.06
C ILE A 124 2.94 -7.35 -7.13
N VAL A 125 2.59 -6.13 -7.59
CA VAL A 125 3.40 -5.39 -8.57
C VAL A 125 4.78 -5.04 -8.01
N TYR A 126 4.84 -4.52 -6.77
CA TYR A 126 6.09 -4.23 -6.08
C TYR A 126 7.00 -5.45 -5.95
N MET A 127 6.44 -6.59 -5.54
CA MET A 127 7.17 -7.85 -5.46
C MET A 127 7.70 -8.29 -6.82
N GLY A 128 6.92 -8.15 -7.89
CA GLY A 128 7.37 -8.44 -9.25
C GLY A 128 8.60 -7.63 -9.65
N VAL A 129 8.60 -6.31 -9.40
CA VAL A 129 9.75 -5.44 -9.68
C VAL A 129 10.95 -5.83 -8.84
N LYS A 130 10.76 -6.12 -7.54
CA LYS A 130 11.83 -6.61 -6.66
C LYS A 130 12.43 -7.94 -7.10
N GLY A 131 11.61 -8.86 -7.61
CA GLY A 131 12.09 -10.12 -8.17
C GLY A 131 13.02 -9.89 -9.36
N ILE A 132 12.64 -9.01 -10.29
CA ILE A 132 13.46 -8.67 -11.46
C ILE A 132 14.76 -7.96 -11.03
N GLU A 133 14.69 -7.02 -10.08
CA GLU A 133 15.88 -6.37 -9.51
C GLU A 133 16.85 -7.41 -8.90
N GLY A 134 16.32 -8.37 -8.14
CA GLY A 134 17.09 -9.46 -7.56
C GLY A 134 17.76 -10.35 -8.61
N LEU A 135 17.10 -10.55 -9.75
CA LEU A 135 17.68 -11.31 -10.87
C LEU A 135 18.92 -10.63 -11.44
N LEU A 136 18.89 -9.30 -11.56
CA LEU A 136 19.95 -8.52 -12.22
C LEU A 136 21.07 -8.09 -11.27
N THR A 137 20.83 -8.02 -9.96
CA THR A 137 21.79 -7.47 -9.00
C THR A 137 22.77 -8.51 -8.47
N LYS A 138 22.37 -9.78 -8.39
CA LYS A 138 23.16 -10.84 -7.76
C LYS A 138 24.14 -11.45 -8.76
N LYS A 139 25.41 -11.55 -8.36
CA LYS A 139 26.50 -12.08 -9.20
C LYS A 139 26.39 -13.60 -9.40
N ASP A 140 25.92 -14.30 -8.37
CA ASP A 140 25.77 -15.75 -8.41
C ASP A 140 24.39 -16.13 -8.95
N ALA A 141 24.36 -16.93 -10.03
CA ALA A 141 23.13 -17.35 -10.70
C ALA A 141 22.20 -18.14 -9.78
N LEU A 142 22.75 -18.96 -8.86
CA LEU A 142 21.97 -19.72 -7.87
C LEU A 142 21.31 -18.81 -6.82
N ASP A 143 22.00 -17.77 -6.36
CA ASP A 143 21.47 -16.82 -5.39
C ASP A 143 20.42 -15.88 -6.00
N SER A 144 20.61 -15.54 -7.28
CA SER A 144 19.68 -14.79 -8.12
C SER A 144 18.38 -15.57 -8.33
N LEU A 145 18.50 -16.85 -8.72
CA LEU A 145 17.37 -17.74 -8.94
C LEU A 145 16.62 -18.08 -7.65
N SER A 146 17.32 -18.35 -6.55
CA SER A 146 16.68 -18.67 -5.27
C SER A 146 15.92 -17.47 -4.69
N PHE A 147 16.48 -16.27 -4.76
CA PHE A 147 15.79 -15.04 -4.33
C PHE A 147 14.52 -14.80 -5.15
N SER A 148 14.64 -14.86 -6.47
CA SER A 148 13.53 -14.58 -7.38
C SER A 148 12.47 -15.68 -7.36
N GLY A 149 12.89 -16.93 -7.12
CA GLY A 149 12.00 -18.05 -6.84
C GLY A 149 11.20 -17.85 -5.55
N ALA A 150 11.83 -17.37 -4.47
CA ALA A 150 11.13 -17.04 -3.24
C ALA A 150 10.10 -15.91 -3.44
N VAL A 151 10.47 -14.87 -4.20
CA VAL A 151 9.57 -13.79 -4.58
C VAL A 151 8.39 -14.32 -5.42
N ALA A 152 8.64 -15.20 -6.39
CA ALA A 152 7.58 -15.80 -7.21
C ALA A 152 6.59 -16.61 -6.38
N ILE A 153 7.08 -17.39 -5.41
CA ILE A 153 6.22 -18.14 -4.48
C ILE A 153 5.33 -17.18 -3.67
N LEU A 154 5.89 -16.08 -3.17
CA LEU A 154 5.12 -15.08 -2.43
C LEU A 154 4.07 -14.38 -3.31
N VAL A 155 4.40 -14.04 -4.56
CA VAL A 155 3.44 -13.48 -5.53
C VAL A 155 2.31 -14.47 -5.80
N ILE A 156 2.62 -15.75 -5.97
CA ILE A 156 1.61 -16.81 -6.15
C ILE A 156 0.70 -16.90 -4.90
N ALA A 157 1.28 -16.90 -3.71
CA ALA A 157 0.52 -16.95 -2.46
C ALA A 157 -0.43 -15.76 -2.30
N LEU A 158 0.05 -14.54 -2.58
CA LEU A 158 -0.75 -13.32 -2.53
C LEU A 158 -1.85 -13.32 -3.60
N THR A 159 -1.53 -13.74 -4.82
CA THR A 159 -2.50 -13.85 -5.92
C THR A 159 -3.58 -14.87 -5.61
N ALA A 160 -3.20 -16.02 -5.04
CA ALA A 160 -4.13 -17.04 -4.57
C ALA A 160 -5.03 -16.50 -3.45
N PHE A 161 -4.47 -15.82 -2.44
CA PHE A 161 -5.26 -15.19 -1.37
C PHE A 161 -6.26 -14.18 -1.94
N ARG A 162 -5.85 -13.38 -2.92
CA ARG A 162 -6.71 -12.42 -3.62
C ARG A 162 -7.82 -13.12 -4.41
N ALA A 163 -7.52 -14.22 -5.10
CA ALA A 163 -8.50 -15.00 -5.86
C ALA A 163 -9.51 -15.72 -4.94
N PHE A 164 -9.03 -16.43 -3.91
CA PHE A 164 -9.90 -17.16 -2.97
C PHE A 164 -10.67 -16.24 -2.02
N GLY A 165 -10.12 -15.09 -1.67
CA GLY A 165 -10.81 -14.06 -0.88
C GLY A 165 -11.98 -13.42 -1.64
N VAL A 166 -11.93 -13.40 -2.97
CA VAL A 166 -13.04 -12.94 -3.83
C VAL A 166 -14.10 -14.03 -4.01
N ALA A 167 -13.71 -15.31 -4.07
CA ALA A 167 -14.60 -16.45 -4.31
C ALA A 167 -15.66 -16.73 -3.22
N ARG A 168 -15.59 -16.07 -2.05
CA ARG A 168 -16.55 -16.28 -0.93
C ARG A 168 -17.77 -15.35 -0.96
N LYS A 169 -17.94 -14.55 -2.02
CA LYS A 169 -19.08 -13.63 -2.22
C LYS A 169 -19.82 -13.92 -3.55
N SER A 170 -20.10 -15.19 -3.80
CA SER A 170 -21.09 -15.62 -4.80
C SER A 170 -22.16 -16.45 -4.13
#